data_AF-A0A925WN42-F1
#
_entry.id   AF-A0A925WN42-F1
#
_cell.length_a   1.000
_cell.length_b   1.000
_cell.length_c   1.000
_cell.angle_alpha   90.00
_cell.angle_beta   90.00
_cell.angle_gamma   90.00
#
_symmetry.space_group_name_H-M   'P 1'
#
loop_
_entity.id
_entity.type
_entity.pdbx_description
1 polymer ?
#
loop_
_entity_poly.entity_id
_entity_poly.type
_entity_poly.pdbx_seq_one_letter_code
_entity_poly.pdbx_strand_id
1 'polypeptide(L)'
;MTNMTATEETLTYCAVHPDKEATLRCIRCDRYMCINCVTQSPVGYICRQCAHKHEDRFFNATNTDSIVVFGVCAILTGLGAGFIAATGFPIFFLLILGLPIGGVIGEAALRLTQRRRGRYSGWIAVAGCAVGGLLGVTVYLISQYNAYISMILTEMNLNSVQEAQQLGLPIEDIISYIGSSLPFQWGALLFIAVAAVAVYGRYRVKI
;
A
#
# COMPACT_ATOMS: atom_id res chain seq x y z
N MET A 1 -59.44 3.93 46.47
CA MET A 1 -59.28 2.79 45.54
C MET A 1 -58.58 3.30 44.29
N THR A 2 -57.26 3.26 44.25
CA THR A 2 -56.48 3.49 43.03
C THR A 2 -55.57 2.28 42.89
N ASN A 3 -56.02 1.32 42.09
CA ASN A 3 -55.25 0.16 41.70
C ASN A 3 -54.00 0.65 40.97
N MET A 4 -52.84 0.47 41.60
CA MET A 4 -51.55 0.47 40.92
C MET A 4 -51.54 -0.78 40.03
N THR A 5 -51.90 -0.63 38.77
CA THR A 5 -51.66 -1.67 37.76
C THR A 5 -50.15 -1.75 37.58
N ALA A 6 -49.54 -2.77 38.20
CA ALA A 6 -48.19 -3.17 37.90
C ALA A 6 -48.10 -3.42 36.39
N THR A 7 -47.36 -2.58 35.69
CA THR A 7 -46.97 -2.85 34.31
C THR A 7 -46.05 -4.07 34.35
N GLU A 8 -46.51 -5.21 33.81
CA GLU A 8 -45.63 -6.34 33.55
C GLU A 8 -44.55 -5.87 32.57
N GLU A 9 -43.36 -5.57 33.10
CA GLU A 9 -42.20 -5.23 32.29
C GLU A 9 -41.79 -6.49 31.53
N THR A 10 -42.26 -6.62 30.28
CA THR A 10 -41.79 -7.66 29.37
C THR A 10 -40.30 -7.43 29.12
N LEU A 11 -39.46 -8.15 29.86
CA LEU A 11 -38.01 -8.10 29.74
C LEU A 11 -37.60 -8.48 28.31
N THR A 12 -37.25 -7.48 27.50
CA THR A 12 -36.72 -7.71 26.16
C THR A 12 -35.23 -7.99 26.27
N TYR A 13 -34.79 -9.11 25.71
CA TYR A 13 -33.37 -9.49 25.71
C TYR A 13 -32.66 -9.02 24.45
N CYS A 14 -31.34 -8.88 24.53
CA CYS A 14 -30.54 -8.53 23.37
C CYS A 14 -30.55 -9.66 22.34
N ALA A 15 -30.81 -9.31 21.09
CA ALA A 15 -30.84 -10.28 19.99
C ALA A 15 -29.46 -10.90 19.62
N VAL A 16 -28.39 -10.56 20.34
CA VAL A 16 -27.05 -11.17 20.20
C VAL A 16 -26.62 -11.84 21.50
N HIS A 17 -26.97 -11.25 22.64
CA HIS A 17 -26.67 -11.77 23.97
C HIS A 17 -27.99 -12.06 24.69
N PRO A 18 -28.49 -13.31 24.64
CA PRO A 18 -29.75 -13.66 25.29
C PRO A 18 -29.69 -13.46 26.81
N ASP A 19 -28.49 -13.46 27.41
CA ASP A 19 -28.29 -13.32 28.85
C ASP A 19 -28.32 -11.86 29.35
N LYS A 20 -28.52 -10.88 28.46
CA LYS A 20 -28.54 -9.46 28.81
C LYS A 20 -29.84 -8.79 28.41
N GLU A 21 -30.42 -8.07 29.37
CA GLU A 21 -31.56 -7.19 29.14
C GLU A 21 -31.18 -6.09 28.14
N ALA A 22 -32.09 -5.85 27.19
CA ALA A 22 -31.94 -4.83 26.18
C ALA A 22 -32.56 -3.52 26.66
N THR A 23 -31.72 -2.51 26.83
CA THR A 23 -32.12 -1.15 27.23
C THR A 23 -32.22 -0.19 26.05
N LEU A 24 -31.75 -0.59 24.86
CA LEU A 24 -31.64 0.26 23.68
C LEU A 24 -32.24 -0.42 22.44
N ARG A 25 -32.67 0.41 21.49
CA ARG A 25 -33.24 -0.01 20.20
C ARG A 25 -32.48 0.63 19.05
N CYS A 26 -32.25 -0.12 17.98
CA CYS A 26 -31.55 0.39 16.80
C CYS A 26 -32.47 1.28 15.97
N ILE A 27 -32.07 2.51 15.67
CA ILE A 27 -32.89 3.44 14.86
C ILE A 27 -33.11 2.97 13.41
N ARG A 28 -32.33 2.00 12.92
CA ARG A 28 -32.36 1.54 11.52
C ARG A 28 -33.11 0.23 11.30
N CYS A 29 -33.06 -0.68 12.26
CA CYS A 29 -33.64 -2.02 12.13
C CYS A 29 -34.56 -2.38 13.31
N ASP A 30 -34.80 -1.44 14.22
CA ASP A 30 -35.66 -1.59 15.40
C ASP A 30 -35.33 -2.77 16.33
N ARG A 31 -34.19 -3.43 16.16
CA ARG A 31 -33.77 -4.54 17.03
C ARG A 31 -33.40 -4.02 18.42
N TYR A 32 -33.79 -4.78 19.43
CA TYR A 32 -33.36 -4.58 20.81
C TYR A 32 -31.91 -5.03 21.01
N MET A 33 -31.11 -4.21 21.68
CA MET A 33 -29.70 -4.45 21.94
C MET A 33 -29.27 -3.96 23.33
N CYS A 34 -28.25 -4.61 23.88
CA CYS A 34 -27.60 -4.17 25.12
C CYS A 34 -26.57 -3.07 24.85
N ILE A 35 -26.14 -2.36 25.91
CA ILE A 35 -25.10 -1.30 25.85
C ILE A 35 -23.82 -1.76 25.13
N ASN A 36 -23.45 -3.04 25.23
CA ASN A 36 -22.20 -3.55 24.64
C ASN A 36 -22.28 -3.73 23.12
N CYS A 37 -23.50 -3.87 22.57
CA CYS A 37 -23.74 -4.10 21.15
C CYS A 37 -23.94 -2.79 20.36
N VAL A 38 -23.91 -1.64 21.03
CA VAL A 38 -24.24 -0.35 20.45
C VAL A 38 -23.03 0.28 19.75
N THR A 39 -23.30 1.00 18.66
CA THR A 39 -22.35 1.88 17.98
C THR A 39 -22.99 3.26 17.83
N GLN A 40 -22.24 4.32 18.13
CA GLN A 40 -22.73 5.69 18.01
C GLN A 40 -22.72 6.14 16.55
N SER A 41 -23.81 6.79 16.14
CA SER A 41 -23.93 7.50 14.88
C SER A 41 -24.35 8.96 15.17
N PRO A 42 -24.20 9.89 14.21
CA PRO A 42 -24.52 11.31 14.42
C PRO A 42 -25.97 11.58 14.86
N VAL A 43 -26.88 10.66 14.51
CA VAL A 43 -28.33 10.77 14.75
C VAL A 43 -28.82 9.85 15.88
N GLY A 44 -27.92 9.13 16.55
CA GLY A 44 -28.26 8.25 17.67
C GLY A 44 -27.55 6.90 17.64
N TYR A 45 -28.18 5.88 18.22
CA TYR A 45 -27.59 4.56 18.41
C TYR A 45 -28.00 3.57 17.30
N ILE A 46 -27.00 2.93 16.70
CA ILE A 46 -27.18 1.88 15.68
C ILE A 46 -26.52 0.58 16.14
N CYS A 47 -27.02 -0.56 15.66
CA CYS A 47 -26.39 -1.86 15.94
C CYS A 47 -25.18 -2.10 15.02
N ARG A 48 -24.21 -2.90 15.49
CA ARG A 48 -22.98 -3.22 14.74
C ARG A 48 -23.22 -3.76 13.33
N GLN A 49 -24.26 -4.58 13.14
CA GLN A 49 -24.60 -5.11 11.80
C GLN A 49 -25.06 -4.01 10.85
N CYS A 50 -25.88 -3.07 11.32
CA CYS A 50 -26.31 -1.92 10.51
C CYS A 50 -25.18 -0.93 10.26
N ALA A 51 -24.23 -0.81 11.21
CA ALA A 51 -23.01 -0.03 11.04
C ALA A 51 -22.08 -0.66 9.97
N HIS A 52 -21.79 -1.97 10.07
CA HIS A 52 -20.98 -2.68 9.08
C HIS A 52 -21.61 -2.65 7.68
N LYS A 53 -22.91 -2.89 7.55
CA LYS A 53 -23.60 -2.79 6.26
C LYS A 53 -23.55 -1.37 5.66
N HIS A 54 -23.45 -0.35 6.50
CA HIS A 54 -23.22 1.02 6.05
C HIS A 54 -21.78 1.22 5.55
N GLU A 55 -20.79 0.70 6.28
CA GLU A 55 -19.37 0.72 5.90
C GLU A 55 -19.10 -0.07 4.61
N ASP A 56 -19.72 -1.24 4.43
CA ASP A 56 -19.59 -2.09 3.24
C ASP A 56 -20.01 -1.35 1.97
N ARG A 57 -20.99 -0.44 2.06
CA ARG A 57 -21.39 0.40 0.92
C ARG A 57 -20.26 1.34 0.46
N PHE A 58 -19.34 1.72 1.35
CA PHE A 58 -18.17 2.53 0.97
C PHE A 58 -16.99 1.66 0.51
N PHE A 59 -16.90 0.42 0.98
CA PHE A 59 -15.80 -0.50 0.67
C PHE A 59 -16.24 -1.64 -0.27
N ASN A 60 -16.48 -1.33 -1.55
CA ASN A 60 -16.88 -2.32 -2.57
C ASN A 60 -15.70 -2.87 -3.40
N ALA A 61 -14.53 -3.09 -2.80
CA ALA A 61 -13.39 -3.65 -3.53
C ALA A 61 -13.49 -5.17 -3.64
N THR A 62 -13.31 -5.70 -4.85
CA THR A 62 -13.19 -7.14 -5.07
C THR A 62 -11.72 -7.60 -4.95
N ASN A 63 -11.50 -8.90 -4.76
CA ASN A 63 -10.13 -9.46 -4.71
C ASN A 63 -9.33 -9.18 -5.99
N THR A 64 -10.01 -9.10 -7.14
CA THR A 64 -9.40 -8.75 -8.43
C THR A 64 -8.87 -7.31 -8.42
N ASP A 65 -9.56 -6.38 -7.78
CA ASP A 65 -9.14 -4.97 -7.71
C ASP A 65 -7.83 -4.85 -6.93
N SER A 66 -7.65 -5.64 -5.87
CA SER A 66 -6.40 -5.68 -5.09
C SER A 66 -5.20 -6.12 -5.94
N ILE A 67 -5.37 -7.14 -6.79
CA ILE A 67 -4.31 -7.64 -7.67
C ILE A 67 -3.95 -6.59 -8.74
N VAL A 68 -4.97 -5.95 -9.32
CA VAL A 68 -4.77 -4.89 -10.33
C VAL A 68 -4.02 -3.70 -9.72
N VAL A 69 -4.42 -3.23 -8.53
CA VAL A 69 -3.74 -2.13 -7.84
C VAL A 69 -2.27 -2.48 -7.57
N PHE A 70 -2.01 -3.68 -7.05
CA PHE A 70 -0.64 -4.14 -6.79
C PHE A 70 0.20 -4.14 -8.06
N GLY A 71 -0.30 -4.79 -9.13
CA GLY A 71 0.42 -4.94 -10.39
C GLY A 71 0.72 -3.59 -11.04
N VAL A 72 -0.25 -2.70 -11.11
CA VAL A 72 -0.10 -1.36 -11.72
C VAL A 72 0.91 -0.52 -10.93
N CYS A 73 0.79 -0.50 -9.60
CA CYS A 73 1.71 0.25 -8.75
C CYS A 73 3.14 -0.31 -8.84
N ALA A 74 3.29 -1.64 -8.88
CA ALA A 74 4.60 -2.28 -9.01
C ALA A 74 5.27 -1.97 -10.35
N ILE A 75 4.54 -2.11 -11.46
CA ILE A 75 5.09 -1.87 -12.80
C ILE A 75 5.48 -0.40 -12.95
N LEU A 76 4.58 0.54 -12.64
CA LEU A 76 4.87 1.96 -12.84
C LEU A 76 5.97 2.48 -11.92
N THR A 77 6.00 2.04 -10.66
CA THR A 77 7.05 2.45 -9.72
C THR A 77 8.38 1.81 -10.08
N GLY A 78 8.40 0.55 -10.54
CA GLY A 78 9.62 -0.11 -10.98
C GLY A 78 10.23 0.52 -12.22
N LEU A 79 9.41 0.87 -13.22
CA LEU A 79 9.86 1.61 -14.40
C LEU A 79 10.39 3.00 -14.03
N GLY A 80 9.69 3.71 -13.14
CA GLY A 80 10.14 5.01 -12.64
C GLY A 80 11.47 4.91 -11.89
N ALA A 81 11.58 3.97 -10.95
CA ALA A 81 12.79 3.77 -10.15
C ALA A 81 14.00 3.36 -11.01
N GLY A 82 13.80 2.46 -11.98
CA GLY A 82 14.86 2.06 -12.92
C GLY A 82 15.32 3.23 -13.81
N PHE A 83 14.39 4.03 -14.33
CA PHE A 83 14.73 5.21 -15.15
C PHE A 83 15.48 6.28 -14.34
N ILE A 84 15.07 6.52 -13.10
CA ILE A 84 15.74 7.44 -12.18
C ILE A 84 17.15 6.96 -11.85
N ALA A 85 17.30 5.66 -11.58
CA ALA A 85 18.60 5.06 -11.31
C ALA A 85 19.54 5.19 -12.52
N ALA A 86 19.01 5.08 -13.75
CA ALA A 86 19.76 5.21 -14.99
C ALA A 86 20.22 6.63 -15.33
N THR A 87 19.37 7.62 -15.10
CA THR A 87 19.62 9.01 -15.49
C THR A 87 20.41 9.79 -14.45
N GLY A 88 20.36 9.35 -13.19
CA GLY A 88 21.05 10.02 -12.11
C GLY A 88 20.54 11.43 -11.83
N PHE A 89 19.22 11.60 -11.75
CA PHE A 89 18.66 12.91 -11.37
C PHE A 89 19.07 13.30 -9.94
N PRO A 90 19.43 14.58 -9.68
CA PRO A 90 19.75 15.02 -8.34
C PRO A 90 18.49 15.00 -7.46
N ILE A 91 18.71 14.73 -6.17
CA ILE A 91 17.67 14.46 -5.16
C ILE A 91 16.58 15.55 -5.11
N PHE A 92 16.92 16.80 -5.40
CA PHE A 92 15.96 17.91 -5.45
C PHE A 92 14.88 17.75 -6.52
N PHE A 93 15.22 17.27 -7.73
CA PHE A 93 14.21 17.03 -8.77
C PHE A 93 13.33 15.83 -8.43
N LEU A 94 13.85 14.85 -7.69
CA LEU A 94 13.07 13.69 -7.24
C LEU A 94 12.00 14.05 -6.22
N LEU A 95 12.26 15.02 -5.34
CA LEU A 95 11.26 15.47 -4.37
C LEU A 95 10.13 16.26 -5.08
N ILE A 96 10.49 17.13 -6.02
CA ILE A 96 9.53 17.96 -6.76
C ILE A 96 8.70 17.12 -7.73
N LEU A 97 9.33 16.20 -8.48
CA LEU A 97 8.65 15.37 -9.48
C LEU A 97 8.08 14.07 -8.90
N GLY A 98 8.59 13.58 -7.78
CA GLY A 98 8.12 12.35 -7.14
C GLY A 98 6.67 12.45 -6.67
N LEU A 99 6.25 13.61 -6.16
CA LEU A 99 4.88 13.84 -5.73
C LEU A 99 3.85 13.78 -6.89
N PRO A 100 4.03 14.51 -8.01
CA PRO A 100 3.11 14.39 -9.15
C PRO A 100 3.17 12.99 -9.78
N ILE A 101 4.35 12.37 -9.88
CA ILE A 101 4.48 11.01 -10.43
C ILE A 101 3.73 10.00 -9.55
N GLY A 102 3.92 10.02 -8.24
CA GLY A 102 3.16 9.18 -7.30
C GLY A 102 1.65 9.43 -7.37
N GLY A 103 1.25 10.68 -7.58
CA GLY A 103 -0.12 11.05 -7.88
C GLY A 103 -0.65 10.36 -9.15
N VAL A 104 0.09 10.42 -10.26
CA VAL A 104 -0.28 9.79 -11.53
C VAL A 104 -0.37 8.27 -11.39
N ILE A 105 0.57 7.63 -10.70
CA ILE A 105 0.56 6.19 -10.42
C ILE A 105 -0.72 5.80 -9.69
N GLY A 106 -1.06 6.53 -8.62
CA GLY A 106 -2.28 6.28 -7.85
C GLY A 106 -3.56 6.53 -8.65
N GLU A 107 -3.60 7.54 -9.51
CA GLU A 107 -4.76 7.80 -10.40
C GLU A 107 -4.91 6.71 -11.45
N ALA A 108 -3.80 6.24 -12.04
CA ALA A 108 -3.83 5.16 -13.02
C ALA A 108 -4.40 3.87 -12.41
N ALA A 109 -3.93 3.49 -11.22
CA ALA A 109 -4.44 2.33 -10.49
C ALA A 109 -5.94 2.49 -10.14
N LEU A 110 -6.37 3.68 -9.68
CA LEU A 110 -7.78 3.95 -9.39
C LEU A 110 -8.67 3.94 -10.62
N ARG A 111 -8.20 4.42 -11.77
CA ARG A 111 -8.97 4.39 -13.02
C ARG A 111 -9.20 2.96 -13.50
N LEU A 112 -8.18 2.10 -13.37
CA LEU A 112 -8.28 0.69 -13.74
C LEU A 112 -9.23 -0.10 -12.83
N THR A 113 -9.33 0.25 -11.54
CA THR A 113 -10.31 -0.36 -10.62
C THR A 113 -11.67 0.33 -10.58
N GLN A 114 -12.01 1.15 -11.59
CA GLN A 114 -13.28 1.90 -11.65
C GLN A 114 -13.54 2.76 -10.39
N ARG A 115 -12.48 3.27 -9.76
CA ARG A 115 -12.51 4.04 -8.50
C ARG A 115 -13.11 3.29 -7.31
N ARG A 116 -13.17 1.96 -7.36
CA ARG A 116 -13.51 1.12 -6.21
C ARG A 116 -12.41 1.22 -5.16
N ARG A 117 -12.79 1.47 -3.91
CA ARG A 117 -11.87 1.62 -2.78
C ARG A 117 -12.14 0.50 -1.79
N GLY A 118 -11.08 -0.17 -1.36
CA GLY A 118 -11.14 -1.23 -0.35
C GLY A 118 -10.52 -0.77 0.95
N ARG A 119 -10.87 -1.44 2.06
CA ARG A 119 -10.25 -1.14 3.37
C ARG A 119 -8.73 -1.32 3.35
N TYR A 120 -8.23 -2.26 2.53
CA TYR A 120 -6.81 -2.59 2.42
C TYR A 120 -6.14 -2.08 1.13
N SER A 121 -6.87 -1.42 0.22
CA SER A 121 -6.33 -1.06 -1.10
C SER A 121 -5.14 -0.10 -1.02
N GLY A 122 -5.09 0.77 -0.01
CA GLY A 122 -3.96 1.67 0.21
C GLY A 122 -2.67 0.94 0.61
N TRP A 123 -2.76 -0.06 1.50
CA TRP A 123 -1.60 -0.86 1.90
C TRP A 123 -1.08 -1.74 0.77
N ILE A 124 -1.99 -2.30 -0.03
CA ILE A 124 -1.64 -3.10 -1.21
C ILE A 124 -0.92 -2.23 -2.27
N ALA A 125 -1.38 -1.00 -2.48
CA ALA A 125 -0.74 -0.06 -3.39
C ALA A 125 0.69 0.29 -2.94
N VAL A 126 0.89 0.54 -1.64
CA VAL A 126 2.22 0.78 -1.04
C VAL A 126 3.13 -0.45 -1.21
N ALA A 127 2.62 -1.65 -0.94
CA ALA A 127 3.37 -2.88 -1.14
C ALA A 127 3.79 -3.04 -2.61
N GLY A 128 2.89 -2.73 -3.55
CA GLY A 128 3.21 -2.71 -4.98
C GLY A 128 4.34 -1.72 -5.30
N CYS A 129 4.26 -0.48 -4.81
CA CYS A 129 5.30 0.53 -5.03
C CYS A 129 6.65 0.10 -4.46
N ALA A 130 6.68 -0.47 -3.26
CA ALA A 130 7.90 -0.93 -2.62
C ALA A 130 8.53 -2.10 -3.38
N VAL A 131 7.75 -3.14 -3.71
CA VAL A 131 8.23 -4.32 -4.44
C VAL A 131 8.70 -3.92 -5.83
N GLY A 132 7.88 -3.19 -6.58
CA GLY A 132 8.21 -2.76 -7.93
C GLY A 132 9.44 -1.85 -7.97
N GLY A 133 9.49 -0.86 -7.08
CA GLY A 133 10.61 0.06 -6.96
C GLY A 133 11.93 -0.65 -6.62
N LEU A 134 11.92 -1.53 -5.62
CA LEU A 134 13.10 -2.30 -5.25
C LEU A 134 13.56 -3.20 -6.40
N LEU A 135 12.63 -3.89 -7.08
CA LEU A 135 12.96 -4.70 -8.25
C LEU A 135 13.54 -3.87 -9.40
N GLY A 136 13.00 -2.68 -9.65
CA GLY A 136 13.53 -1.77 -10.67
C GLY A 136 14.98 -1.35 -10.38
N VAL A 137 15.27 -1.03 -9.12
CA VAL A 137 16.63 -0.68 -8.69
C VAL A 137 17.58 -1.88 -8.80
N THR A 138 17.18 -3.06 -8.33
CA THR A 138 18.05 -4.25 -8.37
C THR A 138 18.38 -4.67 -9.81
N VAL A 139 17.40 -4.64 -10.72
CA VAL A 139 17.61 -4.94 -12.14
C VAL A 139 18.61 -3.96 -12.76
N TYR A 140 18.50 -2.66 -12.45
CA TYR A 140 19.44 -1.66 -12.94
C TYR A 140 20.88 -1.91 -12.45
N LEU A 141 21.06 -2.22 -11.16
CA LEU A 141 22.37 -2.50 -10.58
C LEU A 141 23.02 -3.74 -11.21
N ILE A 142 22.24 -4.79 -11.45
CA ILE A 142 22.72 -6.00 -12.13
C ILE A 142 23.14 -5.68 -13.58
N SER A 143 22.36 -4.85 -14.28
CA SER A 143 22.70 -4.43 -15.65
C SER A 143 24.02 -3.67 -15.71
N GLN A 144 24.27 -2.76 -14.77
CA GLN A 144 25.53 -2.00 -14.71
C GLN A 144 26.72 -2.89 -14.35
N TYR A 145 26.53 -3.82 -13.40
CA TYR A 145 27.55 -4.80 -13.05
C TYR A 145 27.95 -5.68 -14.25
N ASN A 146 26.96 -6.20 -14.98
CA ASN A 146 27.21 -7.04 -16.16
C ASN A 146 27.93 -6.26 -17.27
N ALA A 147 27.57 -5.00 -17.49
CA ALA A 147 28.23 -4.13 -18.46
C ALA A 147 29.71 -3.90 -18.09
N TYR A 148 30.00 -3.57 -16.82
CA TYR A 148 31.35 -3.37 -16.33
C TYR A 148 32.22 -4.63 -16.49
N ILE A 149 31.70 -5.80 -16.11
CA ILE A 149 32.41 -7.07 -16.25
C ILE A 149 32.68 -7.39 -17.73
N SER A 150 31.72 -7.15 -18.63
CA SER A 150 31.94 -7.38 -20.06
C SER A 150 33.04 -6.50 -20.66
N MET A 151 33.18 -5.25 -20.17
CA MET A 151 34.26 -4.34 -20.60
C MET A 151 35.63 -4.87 -20.20
N ILE A 152 35.78 -5.29 -18.93
CA ILE A 152 37.03 -5.87 -18.40
C ILE A 152 37.40 -7.16 -19.13
N LEU A 153 36.43 -8.05 -19.35
CA LEU A 153 36.68 -9.32 -20.06
C LEU A 153 37.14 -9.09 -21.49
N THR A 154 36.60 -8.07 -22.16
CA THR A 154 37.01 -7.67 -23.51
C THR A 154 38.43 -7.10 -23.52
N GLU A 155 38.76 -6.27 -22.53
CA GLU A 155 40.08 -5.63 -22.42
C GLU A 155 41.19 -6.64 -22.11
N MET A 156 40.87 -7.69 -21.33
CA MET A 156 41.80 -8.78 -21.03
C MET A 156 41.75 -9.95 -22.03
N ASN A 157 40.89 -9.87 -23.06
CA ASN A 157 40.67 -10.94 -24.05
C ASN A 157 40.38 -12.32 -23.41
N LEU A 158 39.60 -12.32 -22.32
CA LEU A 158 39.21 -13.53 -21.59
C LEU A 158 37.80 -13.96 -22.03
N ASN A 159 37.63 -15.26 -22.26
CA ASN A 159 36.36 -15.81 -22.76
C ASN A 159 35.39 -16.19 -21.63
N SER A 160 35.86 -16.21 -20.37
CA SER A 160 35.05 -16.66 -19.24
C SER A 160 35.34 -15.92 -17.92
N VAL A 161 34.29 -15.73 -17.11
CA VAL A 161 34.37 -15.11 -15.77
C VAL A 161 35.28 -15.93 -14.82
N GLN A 162 35.46 -17.22 -15.09
CA GLN A 162 36.29 -18.13 -14.28
C GLN A 162 37.79 -17.84 -14.40
N GLU A 163 38.27 -17.37 -15.55
CA GLU A 163 39.68 -16.97 -15.73
C GLU A 163 39.99 -15.64 -15.03
N ALA A 164 39.03 -14.71 -15.04
CA ALA A 164 39.16 -13.41 -14.37
C ALA A 164 39.19 -13.52 -12.84
N GLN A 165 38.51 -14.52 -12.27
CA GLN A 165 38.53 -14.80 -10.84
C GLN A 165 39.86 -15.43 -10.36
N GLN A 166 40.58 -16.15 -11.23
CA GLN A 166 41.91 -16.71 -10.94
C GLN A 166 43.03 -15.65 -10.95
N LEU A 167 42.82 -14.54 -11.65
CA LEU A 167 43.75 -13.41 -11.74
C LEU A 167 43.61 -12.39 -10.59
N GLY A 168 42.69 -12.62 -9.65
CA GLY A 168 42.53 -11.77 -8.48
C GLY A 168 42.05 -10.36 -8.85
N LEU A 169 40.94 -10.24 -9.59
CA LEU A 169 40.32 -8.95 -9.83
C LEU A 169 40.07 -8.21 -8.49
N PRO A 170 40.46 -6.94 -8.38
CA PRO A 170 40.46 -6.20 -7.13
C PRO A 170 39.02 -6.02 -6.63
N ILE A 171 38.72 -6.69 -5.53
CA ILE A 171 37.45 -6.57 -4.79
C ILE A 171 37.23 -5.10 -4.37
N GLU A 172 38.31 -4.32 -4.30
CA GLU A 172 38.37 -2.91 -3.93
C GLU A 172 37.71 -1.98 -4.97
N ASP A 173 37.81 -2.29 -6.26
CA ASP A 173 37.20 -1.50 -7.34
C ASP A 173 35.69 -1.74 -7.45
N ILE A 174 35.24 -2.94 -7.09
CA ILE A 174 33.81 -3.26 -6.99
C ILE A 174 33.18 -2.48 -5.83
N ILE A 175 33.87 -2.40 -4.68
CA ILE A 175 33.41 -1.66 -3.51
C ILE A 175 33.41 -0.14 -3.76
N SER A 176 34.39 0.39 -4.50
CA SER A 176 34.44 1.82 -4.84
C SER A 176 33.41 2.21 -5.91
N TYR A 177 33.14 1.34 -6.89
CA TYR A 177 32.08 1.57 -7.89
C TYR A 177 30.67 1.49 -7.28
N ILE A 178 30.42 0.50 -6.40
CA ILE A 178 29.19 0.44 -5.59
C ILE A 178 29.11 1.66 -4.66
N GLY A 179 30.22 2.08 -4.06
CA GLY A 179 30.32 3.29 -3.23
C GLY A 179 30.01 4.59 -3.98
N SER A 180 30.40 4.70 -5.24
CA SER A 180 30.15 5.87 -6.09
C SER A 180 28.71 5.99 -6.60
N SER A 181 27.98 4.87 -6.66
CA SER A 181 26.57 4.81 -7.08
C SER A 181 25.58 4.99 -5.92
N LEU A 182 26.07 5.06 -4.67
CA LEU A 182 25.27 5.33 -3.47
C LEU A 182 24.32 6.53 -3.61
N PRO A 183 24.74 7.76 -4.00
CA PRO A 183 23.83 8.91 -4.08
C PRO A 183 22.66 8.68 -5.05
N PHE A 184 22.87 7.90 -6.12
CA PHE A 184 21.81 7.54 -7.06
C PHE A 184 20.86 6.46 -6.50
N GLN A 185 21.38 5.52 -5.69
CA GLN A 185 20.56 4.54 -4.97
C GLN A 185 19.69 5.20 -3.89
N TRP A 186 20.25 6.14 -3.12
CA TRP A 186 19.47 6.92 -2.13
C TRP A 186 18.37 7.74 -2.81
N GLY A 187 18.64 8.29 -4.00
CA GLY A 187 17.64 8.97 -4.82
C GLY A 187 16.47 8.06 -5.20
N ALA A 188 16.77 6.87 -5.72
CA ALA A 188 15.73 5.90 -6.09
C ALA A 188 14.91 5.42 -4.88
N LEU A 189 15.55 5.16 -3.73
CA LEU A 189 14.86 4.79 -2.49
C LEU A 189 13.95 5.93 -1.97
N LEU A 190 14.43 7.17 -2.02
CA LEU A 190 13.65 8.34 -1.64
C LEU A 190 12.44 8.51 -2.57
N PHE A 191 12.63 8.32 -3.88
CA PHE A 191 11.53 8.32 -4.84
C PHE A 191 10.48 7.26 -4.51
N ILE A 192 10.89 6.03 -4.22
CA ILE A 192 9.96 4.96 -3.82
C ILE A 192 9.18 5.35 -2.57
N ALA A 193 9.85 5.95 -1.57
CA ALA A 193 9.20 6.42 -0.35
C ALA A 193 8.17 7.54 -0.64
N VAL A 194 8.56 8.55 -1.41
CA VAL A 194 7.66 9.68 -1.78
C VAL A 194 6.49 9.18 -2.61
N ALA A 195 6.73 8.32 -3.60
CA ALA A 195 5.69 7.73 -4.43
C ALA A 195 4.72 6.89 -3.58
N ALA A 196 5.23 6.05 -2.67
CA ALA A 196 4.40 5.26 -1.77
C ALA A 196 3.52 6.13 -0.86
N VAL A 197 4.06 7.21 -0.30
CA VAL A 197 3.30 8.17 0.53
C VAL A 197 2.23 8.88 -0.29
N ALA A 198 2.56 9.34 -1.50
CA ALA A 198 1.62 10.02 -2.40
C ALA A 198 0.47 9.10 -2.79
N VAL A 199 0.78 7.84 -3.15
CA VAL A 199 -0.20 6.81 -3.48
C VAL A 199 -1.09 6.50 -2.26
N TYR A 200 -0.49 6.27 -1.10
CA TYR A 200 -1.23 5.99 0.14
C TYR A 200 -2.22 7.11 0.49
N GLY A 201 -1.79 8.37 0.39
CA GLY A 201 -2.63 9.54 0.64
C GLY A 201 -3.86 9.60 -0.27
N ARG A 202 -3.76 9.10 -1.50
CA ARG A 202 -4.86 9.06 -2.47
C ARG A 202 -5.87 7.96 -2.18
N TYR A 203 -5.42 6.85 -1.59
CA TYR A 203 -6.28 5.73 -1.19
C TYR A 203 -6.90 5.90 0.20
N ARG A 204 -6.33 6.75 1.07
CA ARG A 204 -6.88 7.00 2.41
C ARG A 204 -8.18 7.80 2.33
N VAL A 205 -9.30 7.13 2.56
CA VAL A 205 -10.60 7.78 2.75
C VAL A 205 -10.61 8.41 4.14
N LYS A 206 -10.83 9.73 4.23
CA LYS A 206 -11.19 10.38 5.49
C LYS A 206 -12.65 10.03 5.76
N ILE A 207 -12.89 9.17 6.73
CA ILE A 207 -14.21 8.83 7.26
C ILE A 207 -14.53 9.86 8.35
#